data_AF-A0A2W6XK83-F1
#
_entry.id   AF-A0A2W6XK83-F1
#
_cell.length_a   1.000
_cell.length_b   1.000
_cell.length_c   1.000
_cell.angle_alpha   90.00
_cell.angle_beta   90.00
_cell.angle_gamma   90.00
#
_symmetry.space_group_name_H-M   'P 1'
#
loop_
_entity.id
_entity.type
_entity.pdbx_description
1 polymer ?
#
loop_
_entity_poly.entity_id
_entity_poly.type
_entity_poly.pdbx_seq_one_letter_code
_entity_poly.pdbx_strand_id
1 'polypeptide(L)'
;MTYSTRAKFRSEETWAEVRRCWERGETGAALARRYDVGLANLWRRRAAEGWRRLRPDDPRPEPVEGWARYAEIQRAAFARRLSDARDLAECLVQAMTEERLTQAPHWHIPWLYHWRAEHLGPEATARDRARAIEAGHPWAEVFWREDGTLRPLETLDEEMARLHPQELREELGLPAGVEI
;
A
#
# COMPACT_ATOMS: atom_id res chain seq x y z
N MET A 1 -41.47 49.48 -28.91
CA MET A 1 -41.35 48.02 -28.64
C MET A 1 -40.57 47.86 -27.34
N THR A 2 -41.27 47.79 -26.22
CA THR A 2 -40.68 47.69 -24.88
C THR A 2 -40.31 46.23 -24.61
N TYR A 3 -39.02 45.90 -24.71
CA TYR A 3 -38.52 44.59 -24.26
C TYR A 3 -38.58 44.54 -22.73
N SER A 4 -39.67 43.97 -22.19
CA SER A 4 -39.72 43.61 -20.77
C SER A 4 -38.90 42.34 -20.59
N THR A 5 -37.61 42.50 -20.29
CA THR A 5 -36.73 41.38 -19.90
C THR A 5 -37.16 40.92 -18.52
N ARG A 6 -38.17 40.04 -18.43
CA ARG A 6 -38.57 39.39 -17.19
C ARG A 6 -37.34 38.67 -16.63
N ALA A 7 -36.78 39.19 -15.54
CA ALA A 7 -35.64 38.56 -14.89
C ALA A 7 -36.03 37.13 -14.50
N LYS A 8 -35.42 36.14 -15.16
CA LYS A 8 -35.63 34.72 -14.87
C LYS A 8 -34.88 34.40 -13.57
N PHE A 9 -35.55 34.54 -12.43
CA PHE A 9 -35.03 34.07 -11.16
C PHE A 9 -35.13 32.53 -11.11
N ARG A 10 -34.04 31.87 -10.70
CA ARG A 10 -34.02 30.42 -10.43
C ARG A 10 -34.02 30.20 -8.94
N SER A 11 -34.68 29.13 -8.50
CA SER A 11 -34.67 28.71 -7.11
C SER A 11 -33.26 28.35 -6.65
N GLU A 12 -33.01 28.45 -5.35
CA GLU A 12 -31.76 28.00 -4.73
C GLU A 12 -31.51 26.50 -4.97
N GLU A 13 -32.57 25.70 -5.04
CA GLU A 13 -32.50 24.28 -5.41
C GLU A 13 -31.91 24.07 -6.82
N THR A 14 -32.32 24.89 -7.78
CA THR A 14 -31.77 24.84 -9.15
C THR A 14 -30.27 25.15 -9.13
N TRP A 15 -29.86 26.14 -8.33
CA TRP A 15 -28.45 26.51 -8.21
C TRP A 15 -27.61 25.46 -7.47
N ALA A 16 -28.18 24.79 -6.47
CA ALA A 16 -27.53 23.66 -5.81
C ALA A 16 -27.30 22.50 -6.78
N GLU A 17 -28.25 22.20 -7.67
CA GLU A 17 -28.08 21.19 -8.70
C GLU A 17 -27.06 21.60 -9.78
N VAL A 18 -27.10 22.86 -10.24
CA VAL A 18 -26.09 23.42 -11.16
C VAL A 18 -24.69 23.28 -10.55
N ARG A 19 -24.53 23.60 -9.26
CA ARG A 19 -23.28 23.42 -8.53
C ARG A 19 -22.83 21.97 -8.52
N ARG A 20 -23.70 21.03 -8.13
CA ARG A 20 -23.37 19.59 -8.13
C ARG A 20 -22.88 19.12 -9.49
N CYS A 21 -23.56 19.51 -10.57
CA CYS A 21 -23.16 19.16 -11.93
C CYS A 21 -21.82 19.81 -12.34
N TRP A 22 -21.61 21.08 -11.99
CA TRP A 22 -20.33 21.76 -12.21
C TRP A 22 -19.19 21.06 -11.46
N GLU A 23 -19.40 20.74 -10.18
CA GLU A 23 -18.39 20.07 -9.36
C GLU A 23 -18.06 18.67 -9.89
N ARG A 24 -19.02 17.97 -10.50
CA ARG A 24 -18.81 16.68 -11.18
C ARG A 24 -18.07 16.74 -12.52
N GLY A 25 -17.76 17.92 -13.05
CA GLY A 25 -17.02 18.04 -14.31
C GLY A 25 -17.79 18.61 -15.49
N GLU A 26 -19.09 18.91 -15.37
CA GLU A 26 -19.87 19.46 -16.49
C GLU A 26 -19.40 20.87 -16.88
N THR A 27 -19.51 21.22 -18.16
CA THR A 27 -19.07 22.53 -18.67
C THR A 27 -20.11 23.61 -18.43
N GLY A 28 -19.68 24.86 -18.23
CA GLY A 28 -20.57 26.00 -17.99
C GLY A 28 -21.57 26.24 -19.12
N ALA A 29 -21.18 25.97 -20.38
CA ALA A 29 -22.07 26.08 -21.53
C ALA A 29 -23.18 25.01 -21.53
N ALA A 30 -22.86 23.77 -21.13
CA ALA A 30 -23.84 22.69 -21.00
C ALA A 30 -24.85 23.00 -19.88
N LEU A 31 -24.36 23.46 -18.72
CA LEU A 31 -25.20 23.85 -17.59
C LEU A 31 -26.10 25.05 -17.91
N ALA A 32 -25.55 26.09 -18.57
CA ALA A 32 -26.29 27.26 -18.99
C ALA A 32 -27.49 26.90 -19.89
N ARG A 33 -27.28 25.96 -20.82
CA ARG A 33 -28.33 25.46 -21.71
C ARG A 33 -29.35 24.59 -20.98
N ARG A 34 -28.89 23.63 -20.17
CA ARG A 34 -29.73 22.65 -19.46
C ARG A 34 -30.65 23.28 -18.43
N TYR A 35 -30.15 24.26 -17.68
CA TYR A 35 -30.91 24.92 -16.61
C TYR A 35 -31.46 26.29 -17.01
N ASP A 36 -31.32 26.68 -18.29
CA ASP A 36 -31.71 27.99 -18.84
C ASP A 36 -31.22 29.13 -17.91
N VAL A 37 -29.93 29.07 -17.54
CA VAL A 37 -29.26 30.10 -16.73
C VAL A 37 -28.28 30.89 -17.60
N GLY A 38 -28.25 32.20 -17.41
CA GLY A 38 -27.29 33.04 -18.11
C GLY A 38 -25.86 32.68 -17.73
N LEU A 39 -24.99 32.46 -18.72
CA LEU A 39 -23.61 32.07 -18.50
C LEU A 39 -22.84 33.08 -17.61
N ALA A 40 -23.10 34.38 -17.80
CA ALA A 40 -22.54 35.44 -16.95
C ALA A 40 -22.99 35.33 -15.47
N ASN A 41 -24.23 34.92 -15.22
CA ASN A 41 -24.75 34.73 -13.86
C ASN A 41 -24.13 33.49 -13.21
N LEU A 42 -24.04 32.39 -13.97
CA LEU A 42 -23.35 31.17 -13.54
C LEU A 42 -21.89 31.47 -13.16
N TRP A 43 -21.17 32.24 -13.98
CA TRP A 43 -19.79 32.62 -13.67
C TRP A 43 -19.65 33.45 -12.41
N ARG A 44 -20.52 34.45 -12.23
CA ARG A 44 -20.52 35.31 -11.04
C ARG A 44 -20.77 34.49 -9.78
N ARG A 45 -21.76 33.59 -9.82
CA ARG A 45 -22.16 32.75 -8.70
C ARG A 45 -21.09 31.73 -8.33
N ARG A 46 -20.53 31.05 -9.34
CA ARG A 46 -19.38 30.15 -9.20
C ARG A 46 -18.20 30.84 -8.50
N ALA A 47 -17.87 32.08 -8.89
CA ALA A 47 -16.77 32.84 -8.31
C ALA A 47 -17.07 33.26 -6.85
N ALA A 48 -18.29 33.73 -6.59
CA ALA A 48 -18.71 34.18 -5.25
C ALA A 48 -18.75 33.02 -4.24
N GLU A 49 -19.18 31.83 -4.68
CA GLU A 49 -19.35 30.65 -3.83
C GLU A 49 -18.17 29.67 -3.90
N GLY A 50 -17.11 30.00 -4.66
CA GLY A 50 -15.88 29.22 -4.72
C GLY A 50 -16.00 27.82 -5.35
N TRP A 51 -16.93 27.60 -6.28
CA TRP A 51 -17.15 26.27 -6.84
C TRP A 51 -15.94 25.76 -7.63
N ARG A 52 -15.51 24.52 -7.36
CA ARG A 52 -14.40 23.86 -8.03
C ARG A 52 -14.90 22.70 -8.88
N ARG A 53 -14.46 22.64 -10.13
CA ARG A 53 -14.79 21.54 -11.03
C ARG A 53 -13.78 20.42 -10.81
N LEU A 54 -14.25 19.19 -10.55
CA LEU A 54 -13.39 18.02 -10.61
C LEU A 54 -12.76 17.94 -12.01
N ARG A 55 -11.45 17.90 -12.05
CA ARG A 55 -10.74 17.54 -13.27
C ARG A 55 -10.73 16.01 -13.30
N PRO A 56 -11.13 15.37 -14.41
CA PRO A 56 -10.82 13.97 -14.57
C PRO A 56 -9.30 13.83 -14.49
N ASP A 57 -8.84 12.73 -13.88
CA ASP A 57 -7.42 12.40 -13.89
C ASP A 57 -6.94 12.33 -15.34
N ASP A 58 -5.73 12.83 -15.57
CA ASP A 58 -5.13 12.68 -16.89
C ASP A 58 -5.06 11.18 -17.22
N PRO A 59 -5.44 10.78 -18.45
CA PRO A 59 -5.37 9.38 -18.82
C PRO A 59 -3.94 8.90 -18.64
N ARG A 60 -3.78 7.72 -18.06
CA ARG A 60 -2.46 7.12 -17.88
C ARG A 60 -1.78 7.05 -19.25
N PRO A 61 -0.56 7.62 -19.41
CA PRO A 61 0.12 7.57 -20.68
C PRO A 61 0.34 6.10 -21.09
N GLU A 62 0.19 5.82 -22.39
CA GLU A 62 0.42 4.49 -22.91
C GLU A 62 1.92 4.14 -22.77
N PRO A 63 2.26 2.93 -22.27
CA PRO A 63 3.63 2.45 -22.23
C PRO A 63 4.27 2.43 -23.63
N VAL A 64 5.60 2.54 -23.71
CA VAL A 64 6.36 2.57 -24.98
C VAL A 64 6.11 1.32 -25.82
N GLU A 65 5.91 0.18 -25.16
CA GLU A 65 5.64 -1.12 -25.75
C GLU A 65 4.16 -1.34 -26.16
N GLY A 66 3.26 -0.40 -25.82
CA GLY A 66 1.82 -0.50 -26.03
C GLY A 66 1.08 -1.35 -25.00
N TRP A 67 -0.22 -1.12 -24.84
CA TRP A 67 -1.00 -1.77 -23.76
C TRP A 67 -1.05 -3.29 -23.82
N ALA A 68 -1.09 -3.88 -25.01
CA ALA A 68 -1.17 -5.34 -25.17
C ALA A 68 0.09 -6.02 -24.63
N ARG A 69 1.26 -5.56 -25.08
CA ARG A 69 2.56 -6.10 -24.65
C ARG A 69 2.84 -5.79 -23.18
N TYR A 70 2.50 -4.59 -22.72
CA TYR A 70 2.56 -4.25 -21.31
C TYR A 70 1.73 -5.23 -20.46
N ALA A 71 0.48 -5.52 -20.86
CA ALA A 71 -0.38 -6.45 -20.13
C ALA A 71 0.19 -7.87 -20.07
N GLU A 72 0.81 -8.36 -21.14
CA GLU A 72 1.50 -9.66 -21.16
C GLU A 72 2.68 -9.70 -20.17
N ILE A 73 3.54 -8.67 -20.20
CA ILE A 73 4.67 -8.53 -19.27
C ILE A 73 4.18 -8.51 -17.82
N GLN A 74 3.15 -7.70 -17.53
CA GLN A 74 2.58 -7.61 -16.18
C GLN A 74 1.96 -8.94 -15.73
N ARG A 75 1.30 -9.68 -16.62
CA ARG A 75 0.75 -11.02 -16.31
C ARG A 75 1.86 -12.01 -15.99
N ALA A 76 2.95 -12.02 -16.75
CA ALA A 76 4.09 -12.89 -16.49
C ALA A 76 4.77 -12.54 -15.16
N ALA A 77 5.01 -11.26 -14.89
CA ALA A 77 5.59 -10.79 -13.63
C ALA A 77 4.68 -11.09 -12.43
N PHE A 78 3.35 -10.98 -12.60
CA PHE A 78 2.39 -11.39 -11.58
C PHE A 78 2.44 -12.90 -11.32
N ALA A 79 2.43 -13.72 -12.36
CA ALA A 79 2.49 -15.18 -12.23
C ALA A 79 3.77 -15.63 -11.51
N ARG A 80 4.90 -14.97 -11.78
CA ARG A 80 6.16 -15.24 -11.10
C ARG A 80 6.07 -14.90 -9.60
N ARG A 81 5.67 -13.68 -9.25
CA ARG A 81 5.50 -13.27 -7.85
C ARG A 81 4.52 -14.17 -7.10
N LEU A 82 3.46 -14.63 -7.77
CA LEU A 82 2.49 -15.55 -7.17
C LEU A 82 3.09 -16.94 -6.91
N SER A 83 3.96 -17.43 -7.80
CA SER A 83 4.70 -18.67 -7.56
C SER A 83 5.65 -18.51 -6.37
N ASP A 84 6.48 -17.47 -6.39
CA ASP A 84 7.46 -17.21 -5.33
C ASP A 84 6.77 -17.06 -3.96
N ALA A 85 5.59 -16.41 -3.91
CA ALA A 85 4.79 -16.28 -2.69
C ALA A 85 4.22 -17.62 -2.18
N ARG A 86 3.89 -18.57 -3.08
CA ARG A 86 3.43 -19.91 -2.69
C ARG A 86 4.58 -20.74 -2.15
N ASP A 87 5.73 -20.69 -2.81
CA ASP A 87 6.93 -21.39 -2.36
C ASP A 87 7.36 -20.88 -0.97
N LEU A 88 7.30 -19.56 -0.75
CA LEU A 88 7.51 -18.97 0.56
C LEU A 88 6.48 -19.47 1.58
N ALA A 89 5.19 -19.48 1.24
CA ALA A 89 4.15 -19.93 2.16
C ALA A 89 4.34 -21.40 2.57
N GLU A 90 4.69 -22.28 1.63
CA GLU A 90 5.00 -23.68 1.91
C GLU A 90 6.21 -23.82 2.83
N CYS A 91 7.27 -23.05 2.57
CA CYS A 91 8.47 -23.00 3.41
C CYS A 91 8.15 -22.56 4.85
N LEU A 92 7.35 -21.50 5.02
CA LEU A 92 6.95 -21.00 6.34
C LEU A 92 6.09 -22.01 7.10
N VAL A 93 5.14 -22.67 6.42
CA VAL A 93 4.30 -23.72 7.02
C VAL A 93 5.18 -24.88 7.51
N GLN A 94 6.12 -25.35 6.68
CA GLN A 94 7.06 -26.40 7.09
C GLN A 94 7.93 -25.97 8.27
N ALA A 95 8.44 -24.74 8.27
CA ALA A 95 9.24 -24.22 9.38
C ALA A 95 8.44 -24.19 10.70
N MET A 96 7.16 -23.83 10.65
CA MET A 96 6.27 -23.86 11.81
C MET A 96 6.04 -25.26 12.36
N THR A 97 5.85 -26.26 11.49
CA THR A 97 5.47 -27.63 11.89
C THR A 97 6.66 -28.52 12.22
N GLU A 98 7.74 -28.43 11.44
CA GLU A 98 8.92 -29.29 11.55
C GLU A 98 10.04 -28.69 12.40
N GLU A 99 9.83 -27.46 12.90
CA GLU A 99 10.77 -26.77 13.78
C GLU A 99 12.14 -26.51 13.11
N ARG A 100 12.15 -26.45 11.77
CA ARG A 100 13.30 -26.15 10.91
C ARG A 100 13.36 -24.66 10.58
N LEU A 101 13.32 -23.81 11.61
CA LEU A 101 13.11 -22.37 11.47
C LEU A 101 14.13 -21.67 10.57
N THR A 102 15.36 -22.19 10.55
CA THR A 102 16.46 -21.63 9.73
C THR A 102 16.46 -22.06 8.27
N GLN A 103 15.50 -22.90 7.86
CA GLN A 103 15.24 -23.15 6.44
C GLN A 103 14.37 -22.05 5.83
N ALA A 104 13.69 -21.24 6.64
CA ALA A 104 12.97 -20.07 6.17
C ALA A 104 13.94 -18.92 5.84
N PRO A 105 13.59 -18.03 4.89
CA PRO A 105 14.36 -16.82 4.66
C PRO A 105 14.52 -16.02 5.96
N HIS A 106 15.70 -15.42 6.14
CA HIS A 106 16.14 -14.84 7.41
C HIS A 106 15.19 -13.75 7.93
N TRP A 107 14.60 -12.95 7.04
CA TRP A 107 13.61 -11.92 7.41
C TRP A 107 12.33 -12.46 8.04
N HIS A 108 12.04 -13.75 7.91
CA HIS A 108 10.87 -14.39 8.52
C HIS A 108 11.19 -15.17 9.79
N ILE A 109 12.47 -15.39 10.09
CA ILE A 109 12.90 -16.13 11.28
C ILE A 109 12.40 -15.48 12.58
N PRO A 110 12.54 -14.16 12.81
CA PRO A 110 11.98 -13.47 13.97
C PRO A 110 10.49 -13.76 14.18
N TRP A 111 9.69 -13.61 13.13
CA TRP A 111 8.26 -13.82 13.17
C TRP A 111 7.90 -15.28 13.45
N LEU A 112 8.64 -16.24 12.90
CA LEU A 112 8.42 -17.67 13.16
C LEU A 112 8.63 -18.03 14.64
N TYR A 113 9.64 -17.47 15.30
CA TYR A 113 9.83 -17.66 16.75
C TYR A 113 8.67 -17.07 17.56
N HIS A 114 8.22 -15.85 17.21
CA HIS A 114 7.06 -15.21 17.85
C HIS A 114 5.78 -16.02 17.67
N TRP A 115 5.49 -16.44 16.44
CA TRP A 115 4.32 -17.27 16.12
C TRP A 115 4.34 -18.56 16.95
N ARG A 116 5.47 -19.25 17.02
CA ARG A 116 5.60 -20.49 17.79
C ARG A 116 5.45 -20.24 19.29
N ALA A 117 6.01 -19.17 19.83
CA ALA A 117 5.84 -18.82 21.23
C ALA A 117 4.37 -18.55 21.58
N GLU A 118 3.64 -17.85 20.71
CA GLU A 118 2.22 -17.54 20.89
C GLU A 118 1.32 -18.78 20.74
N HIS A 119 1.59 -19.65 19.77
CA HIS A 119 0.69 -20.75 19.40
C HIS A 119 1.03 -22.09 20.04
N LEU A 120 2.31 -22.35 20.34
CA LEU A 120 2.78 -23.62 20.89
C LEU A 120 3.22 -23.49 22.36
N GLY A 121 3.36 -22.26 22.86
CA GLY A 121 3.61 -21.97 24.27
C GLY A 121 5.08 -22.14 24.71
N PRO A 122 5.33 -21.99 26.03
CA PRO A 122 6.67 -21.80 26.58
C PRO A 122 7.60 -23.03 26.42
N GLU A 123 7.05 -24.24 26.39
CA GLU A 123 7.85 -25.45 26.16
C GLU A 123 8.45 -25.48 24.74
N ALA A 124 7.71 -25.00 23.74
CA ALA A 124 8.22 -24.86 22.38
C ALA A 124 9.30 -23.77 22.32
N THR A 125 9.07 -22.61 22.95
CA THR A 125 10.05 -21.51 23.02
C THR A 125 11.36 -21.95 23.68
N ALA A 126 11.29 -22.77 24.73
CA ALA A 126 12.49 -23.29 25.40
C ALA A 126 13.30 -24.24 24.49
N ARG A 127 12.61 -25.11 23.75
CA ARG A 127 13.25 -26.02 22.76
C ARG A 127 13.86 -25.24 21.60
N ASP A 128 13.15 -24.25 21.11
CA ASP A 128 13.58 -23.33 20.06
C ASP A 128 14.87 -22.58 20.48
N ARG A 129 14.90 -22.05 21.71
CA ARG A 129 16.10 -21.43 22.29
C ARG A 129 17.27 -22.40 22.38
N ALA A 130 17.04 -23.60 22.93
CA ALA A 130 18.09 -24.60 23.09
C ALA A 130 18.71 -24.98 21.75
N ARG A 131 17.90 -25.14 20.70
CA ARG A 131 18.38 -25.43 19.34
C ARG A 131 19.12 -24.27 18.71
N ALA A 132 18.65 -23.04 18.90
CA ALA A 132 19.35 -21.88 18.36
C ALA A 132 20.77 -21.76 18.94
N ILE A 133 20.91 -22.05 20.24
CA ILE A 133 22.20 -22.12 20.93
C ILE A 133 23.03 -23.30 20.42
N GLU A 134 22.46 -24.50 20.33
CA GLU A 134 23.14 -25.72 19.85
C GLU A 134 23.68 -25.56 18.42
N ALA A 135 22.89 -24.93 17.54
CA ALA A 135 23.26 -24.65 16.16
C ALA A 135 24.25 -23.47 16.01
N GLY A 136 24.57 -22.76 17.10
CA GLY A 136 25.48 -21.63 17.09
C GLY A 136 24.96 -20.45 16.26
N HIS A 137 23.64 -20.22 16.24
CA HIS A 137 23.10 -19.10 15.48
C HIS A 137 23.50 -17.76 16.13
N PRO A 138 23.97 -16.78 15.34
CA PRO A 138 24.53 -15.54 15.88
C PRO A 138 23.50 -14.70 16.64
N TRP A 139 22.22 -14.84 16.31
CA TRP A 139 21.12 -14.16 17.00
C TRP A 139 20.63 -14.87 18.27
N ALA A 140 21.13 -16.08 18.57
CA ALA A 140 20.63 -16.91 19.67
C ALA A 140 20.81 -16.27 21.05
N GLU A 141 21.83 -15.43 21.22
CA GLU A 141 22.11 -14.73 22.47
C GLU A 141 21.23 -13.48 22.66
N VAL A 142 20.67 -12.94 21.58
CA VAL A 142 19.93 -11.67 21.59
C VAL A 142 18.42 -11.89 21.67
N PHE A 143 17.91 -12.91 20.97
CA PHE A 143 16.46 -13.12 20.80
C PHE A 143 15.71 -13.34 22.11
N TRP A 144 16.34 -13.99 23.09
CA TRP A 144 15.74 -14.30 24.38
C TRP A 144 16.23 -13.38 25.48
N ARG A 145 15.34 -13.06 26.42
CA ARG A 145 15.67 -12.45 27.70
C ARG A 145 16.24 -13.51 28.66
N GLU A 146 16.79 -13.05 29.78
CA GLU A 146 17.34 -13.93 30.82
C GLU A 146 16.30 -14.93 31.36
N ASP A 147 15.05 -14.49 31.49
CA ASP A 147 13.91 -15.30 31.93
C ASP A 147 13.42 -16.33 30.88
N GLY A 148 14.04 -16.35 29.69
CA GLY A 148 13.69 -17.26 28.60
C GLY A 148 12.52 -16.81 27.73
N THR A 149 11.96 -15.63 27.94
CA THR A 149 10.95 -15.03 27.05
C THR A 149 11.60 -14.38 25.83
N LEU A 150 10.88 -14.32 24.70
CA LEU A 150 11.36 -13.62 23.51
C LEU A 150 11.34 -12.10 23.74
N ARG A 151 12.33 -11.40 23.19
CA ARG A 151 12.27 -9.94 23.03
C ARG A 151 11.21 -9.55 22.00
N PRO A 152 10.76 -8.27 21.99
CA PRO A 152 9.78 -7.79 21.01
C PRO A 152 10.20 -8.06 19.57
N LEU A 153 9.24 -8.30 18.68
CA LEU A 153 9.51 -8.67 17.29
C LEU A 153 10.36 -7.62 16.58
N GLU A 154 10.11 -6.33 16.84
CA GLU A 154 10.86 -5.22 16.24
C GLU A 154 12.35 -5.29 16.60
N THR A 155 12.67 -5.67 17.84
CA THR A 155 14.06 -5.85 18.28
C THR A 155 14.75 -7.01 17.57
N LEU A 156 14.02 -8.09 17.30
CA LEU A 156 14.57 -9.24 16.57
C LEU A 156 14.78 -8.89 15.09
N ASP A 157 13.86 -8.14 14.47
CA ASP A 157 13.98 -7.67 13.10
C ASP A 157 15.19 -6.73 12.94
N GLU A 158 15.40 -5.81 13.88
CA GLU A 158 16.59 -4.94 13.93
C GLU A 158 17.88 -5.75 14.06
N GLU A 159 17.88 -6.80 14.88
CA GLU A 159 19.04 -7.68 15.03
C GLU A 159 19.33 -8.48 13.76
N MET A 160 18.30 -8.99 13.07
CA MET A 160 18.48 -9.63 11.77
C MET A 160 19.02 -8.65 10.73
N ALA A 161 18.53 -7.40 10.71
CA ALA A 161 19.04 -6.36 9.84
C ALA A 161 20.54 -6.07 10.11
N ARG A 162 20.92 -6.01 11.38
CA ARG A 162 22.32 -5.82 11.81
C ARG A 162 23.23 -6.99 11.42
N LEU A 163 22.74 -8.21 11.50
CA LEU A 163 23.49 -9.43 11.15
C LEU A 163 23.62 -9.63 9.63
N HIS A 164 22.67 -9.10 8.86
CA HIS A 164 22.58 -9.27 7.41
C HIS A 164 22.58 -7.93 6.64
N PRO A 165 23.58 -7.05 6.84
CA PRO A 165 23.56 -5.70 6.27
C PRO A 165 23.61 -5.70 4.72
N GLN A 166 24.23 -6.71 4.12
CA GLN A 166 24.39 -6.78 2.67
C GLN A 166 23.07 -7.19 2.01
N GLU A 167 22.38 -8.15 2.60
CA GLU A 167 21.06 -8.59 2.16
C GLU A 167 20.03 -7.47 2.38
N LEU A 168 20.12 -6.73 3.49
CA LEU A 168 19.26 -5.56 3.73
C LEU A 168 19.44 -4.50 2.63
N ARG A 169 20.69 -4.23 2.25
CA ARG A 169 20.99 -3.28 1.17
C ARG A 169 20.36 -3.71 -0.15
N GLU A 170 20.46 -5.00 -0.48
CA GLU A 170 19.88 -5.57 -1.70
C GLU A 170 18.35 -5.42 -1.70
N GLU A 171 17.68 -5.76 -0.60
CA GLU A 171 16.23 -5.60 -0.46
C GLU A 171 15.75 -4.16 -0.57
N LEU A 172 16.51 -3.21 -0.01
CA LEU A 172 16.20 -1.79 -0.12
C LEU A 172 16.56 -1.19 -1.49
N GLY A 173 17.18 -1.97 -2.38
CA GLY A 173 17.64 -1.50 -3.69
C GLY A 173 18.72 -0.42 -3.60
N LEU A 174 19.50 -0.42 -2.51
CA LEU A 174 20.51 0.60 -2.25
C LEU A 174 21.85 0.23 -2.91
N PRO A 175 22.58 1.21 -3.49
CA PRO A 175 23.88 0.94 -4.09
C PRO A 175 24.96 0.65 -3.01
N ALA A 176 26.04 0.00 -3.44
CA ALA A 176 27.18 -0.27 -2.58
C ALA A 176 27.78 1.04 -2.01
N GLY A 177 28.13 1.04 -0.72
CA GLY A 177 28.75 2.18 -0.05
C GLY A 177 27.78 3.18 0.61
N VAL A 178 26.48 2.99 0.48
CA VAL A 178 25.48 3.73 1.28
C VAL A 178 25.40 3.10 2.67
N GLU A 179 25.49 3.95 3.71
CA GLU A 179 25.29 3.56 5.11
C GLU A 179 23.83 3.15 5.35
N ILE A 180 23.65 2.09 6.13
CA ILE A 180 22.37 1.50 6.55
C ILE A 180 22.32 1.46 8.06
#